data_AF-A0A3E1EF80-F1
#
_entry.id   AF-A0A3E1EF80-F1
#
_cell.length_a   1.000
_cell.length_b   1.000
_cell.length_c   1.000
_cell.angle_alpha   90.00
_cell.angle_beta   90.00
_cell.angle_gamma   90.00
#
_symmetry.space_group_name_H-M   'P 1'
#
loop_
_entity.id
_entity.type
_entity.pdbx_description
1 polymer ?
#
loop_
_entity_poly.entity_id
_entity_poly.type
_entity_poly.pdbx_seq_one_letter_code
_entity_poly.pdbx_strand_id
1 'polypeptide(L)'
;MNPSQLVFLIIGVLVLVFAAIIFSFFSVWLRAMLAGAPVSMLNLVAMRLRQVPYSVMVDARIRATKAGIKLSMDEIEAQYLAGGNVIACVHALIAAQKAGIALDWQRACAIDLATKGSGKSVEEAVRTSVDPKVIDCPNPASGRTTIDGVAKDGIQVKVKARVTVRTHLDRFVGGAKEETIIARVGEGIVSTIGSSESYKAVLESPDSISKTVLARGLDVGSAFEILSIDIADVDVGENVGAKLQEAQAEANKSIAQAQAEIRRAAAVAVEQEMKARVQEMQAKVVEAQAQVPLAMAEAFRSGRLGVMDYYRMENVQADTAMRSSIAHPEGKK
;
A
#
# COMPACT_ATOMS: atom_id res chain seq x y z
N MET A 1 25.20 33.43 -69.15
CA MET A 1 26.53 33.39 -68.53
C MET A 1 27.42 32.48 -69.37
N ASN A 2 28.62 32.93 -69.71
CA ASN A 2 29.58 32.09 -70.42
C ASN A 2 29.92 30.87 -69.55
N PRO A 3 30.12 29.67 -70.13
CA PRO A 3 30.45 28.47 -69.35
C PRO A 3 31.70 28.66 -68.48
N SER A 4 32.65 29.50 -68.89
CA SER A 4 33.80 29.90 -68.08
C SER A 4 33.44 30.73 -66.84
N GLN A 5 32.48 31.65 -66.93
CA GLN A 5 32.01 32.45 -65.79
C GLN A 5 31.25 31.61 -64.76
N LEU A 6 30.52 30.59 -65.21
CA LEU A 6 29.83 29.64 -64.32
C LEU A 6 30.86 28.80 -63.54
N VAL A 7 31.94 28.36 -64.18
CA VAL A 7 33.04 27.61 -63.54
C VAL A 7 33.78 28.47 -62.49
N PHE A 8 34.11 29.73 -62.81
CA PHE A 8 34.74 30.64 -61.82
C PHE A 8 33.81 30.94 -60.64
N LEU A 9 32.51 31.08 -60.87
CA LEU A 9 31.53 31.26 -59.80
C LEU A 9 31.47 30.03 -58.88
N ILE A 10 31.44 28.81 -59.45
CA ILE A 10 31.43 27.56 -58.69
C ILE A 10 32.71 27.39 -57.87
N ILE A 11 33.88 27.66 -58.46
CA ILE A 11 35.17 27.62 -57.76
C ILE A 11 35.23 28.67 -56.65
N GLY A 12 34.75 29.90 -56.91
CA GLY A 12 34.69 30.96 -55.91
C GLY A 12 33.80 30.60 -54.72
N VAL A 13 32.62 30.01 -54.97
CA VAL A 13 31.73 29.50 -53.91
C VAL A 13 32.38 28.36 -53.13
N LEU A 14 33.05 27.42 -53.82
CA LEU A 14 33.73 26.30 -53.17
C LEU A 14 34.87 26.76 -52.24
N VAL A 15 35.68 27.73 -52.68
CA VAL A 15 36.74 28.34 -51.86
C VAL A 15 36.14 29.07 -50.66
N LEU A 16 35.04 29.81 -50.83
CA LEU A 16 34.37 30.52 -49.74
C LEU A 16 33.80 29.56 -48.69
N VAL A 17 33.17 28.46 -49.12
CA VAL A 17 32.69 27.40 -48.22
C VAL A 17 33.84 26.74 -47.46
N PHE A 18 34.95 26.43 -48.15
CA PHE A 18 36.13 25.84 -47.51
C PHE A 18 36.76 26.80 -46.49
N ALA A 19 36.86 28.09 -46.80
CA ALA A 19 37.33 29.12 -45.89
C ALA A 19 36.41 29.27 -44.67
N ALA A 20 35.09 29.24 -44.85
CA ALA A 20 34.13 29.29 -43.75
C ALA A 20 34.27 28.09 -42.79
N ILE A 21 34.52 26.90 -43.33
CA ILE A 21 34.77 25.69 -42.55
C ILE A 21 36.05 25.84 -41.71
N ILE A 22 37.17 26.25 -42.31
CA ILE A 22 38.43 26.46 -41.58
C ILE A 22 38.27 27.52 -40.49
N PHE A 23 37.59 28.63 -40.81
CA PHE A 23 37.35 29.70 -39.85
C PHE A 23 36.52 29.22 -38.65
N SER A 24 35.53 28.34 -38.86
CA SER A 24 34.74 27.77 -37.77
C SER A 24 35.59 27.00 -36.75
N PHE A 25 36.53 26.18 -37.22
CA PHE A 25 37.47 25.45 -36.35
C PHE A 25 38.46 26.38 -35.67
N PHE A 26 38.99 27.36 -36.40
CA PHE A 26 39.94 28.33 -35.86
C PHE A 26 39.34 29.14 -34.71
N SER A 27 38.09 29.56 -34.84
CA SER A 27 37.40 30.31 -33.79
C SER A 27 37.26 29.52 -32.48
N VAL A 28 36.94 28.23 -32.54
CA VAL A 28 36.79 27.35 -31.36
C VAL A 28 38.16 27.02 -30.74
N TRP A 29 39.16 26.72 -31.58
CA TRP A 29 40.53 26.47 -31.14
C TRP A 29 41.12 27.66 -30.39
N LEU A 30 40.95 28.87 -30.94
CA LEU A 30 41.43 30.11 -30.34
C LEU A 30 40.77 30.37 -28.98
N ARG A 31 39.46 30.14 -28.86
CA ARG A 31 38.74 30.25 -27.57
C ARG A 31 39.30 29.30 -26.52
N ALA A 32 39.57 28.05 -26.89
CA ALA A 32 40.14 27.05 -25.99
C ALA A 32 41.55 27.44 -25.52
N MET A 33 42.38 27.94 -26.44
CA MET A 33 43.73 28.41 -26.15
C MET A 33 43.73 29.62 -25.21
N LEU A 34 42.93 30.65 -25.49
CA LEU A 34 42.80 31.85 -24.65
C LEU A 34 42.22 31.54 -23.26
N ALA A 35 41.37 30.51 -23.17
CA ALA A 35 40.81 30.06 -21.89
C ALA A 35 41.82 29.28 -21.03
N GLY A 36 42.99 28.91 -21.55
CA GLY A 36 43.98 28.08 -20.84
C GLY A 36 43.68 26.58 -20.92
N ALA A 37 42.81 26.15 -21.84
CA ALA A 37 42.44 24.76 -22.08
C ALA A 37 42.83 24.35 -23.51
N PRO A 38 44.13 24.19 -23.82
CA PRO A 38 44.58 23.96 -25.20
C PRO A 38 44.04 22.62 -25.75
N VAL A 39 43.46 22.68 -26.95
CA VAL A 39 42.97 21.53 -27.71
C VAL A 39 43.70 21.49 -29.05
N SER A 40 44.17 20.31 -29.47
CA SER A 40 44.86 20.14 -30.76
C SER A 40 43.88 20.32 -31.93
N MET A 41 44.31 20.98 -33.00
CA MET A 41 43.51 21.11 -34.24
C MET A 41 43.12 19.74 -34.80
N LEU A 42 44.02 18.75 -34.71
CA LEU A 42 43.75 17.37 -35.12
C LEU A 42 42.57 16.76 -34.35
N ASN A 43 42.42 17.05 -33.05
CA ASN A 43 41.32 16.53 -32.24
C ASN A 43 39.98 17.15 -32.66
N LEU A 44 39.94 18.44 -33.02
CA LEU A 44 38.73 19.09 -33.52
C LEU A 44 38.25 18.49 -34.85
N VAL A 45 39.20 18.21 -35.75
CA VAL A 45 38.91 17.54 -37.02
C VAL A 45 38.43 16.11 -36.78
N ALA A 46 39.10 15.37 -35.88
CA ALA A 46 38.72 14.00 -35.51
C ALA A 46 37.31 13.92 -34.92
N MET A 47 36.94 14.85 -34.03
CA MET A 47 35.59 14.93 -33.45
C MET A 47 34.53 15.16 -34.52
N ARG A 48 34.79 16.04 -35.50
CA ARG A 48 33.86 16.26 -36.62
C ARG A 48 33.68 15.00 -37.47
N LEU A 49 34.75 14.23 -37.69
CA LEU A 49 34.68 12.97 -38.43
C LEU A 49 33.89 11.89 -37.67
N ARG A 50 33.98 11.88 -36.33
CA ARG A 50 33.21 11.01 -35.42
C ARG A 50 31.78 11.52 -35.15
N GLN A 51 31.35 12.59 -35.82
CA GLN A 51 30.04 13.24 -35.63
C GLN A 51 29.77 13.74 -34.19
N VAL A 52 30.83 14.10 -33.46
CA VAL A 52 30.73 14.69 -32.11
C VAL A 52 30.67 16.22 -32.23
N PRO A 53 29.77 16.92 -31.51
CA PRO A 53 29.67 18.38 -31.54
C PRO A 53 30.86 19.02 -30.82
N TYR A 54 31.94 19.26 -31.56
CA TYR A 54 33.21 19.79 -31.07
C TYR A 54 33.07 21.11 -30.27
N SER A 55 32.14 21.99 -30.64
CA SER A 55 31.90 23.24 -29.90
C SER A 55 31.49 22.98 -28.46
N VAL A 56 30.54 22.06 -28.24
CA VAL A 56 30.01 21.76 -26.90
C VAL A 56 31.07 21.09 -26.04
N MET A 57 31.86 20.19 -26.63
CA MET A 57 32.93 19.49 -25.92
C MET A 57 34.03 20.46 -25.46
N VAL A 58 34.43 21.39 -26.33
CA VAL A 58 35.42 22.41 -26.00
C VAL A 58 34.90 23.37 -24.92
N ASP A 59 33.65 23.81 -25.02
CA ASP A 59 33.03 24.68 -24.01
C ASP A 59 32.96 23.98 -22.64
N ALA A 60 32.63 22.69 -22.61
CA ALA A 60 32.64 21.87 -21.39
C ALA A 60 34.05 21.80 -20.77
N ARG A 61 35.09 21.57 -21.59
CA ARG A 61 36.48 21.55 -21.13
C ARG A 61 36.96 22.91 -20.61
N ILE A 62 36.60 24.00 -21.29
CA ILE A 62 36.90 25.36 -20.85
C ILE A 62 36.31 25.59 -19.46
N ARG A 63 35.03 25.24 -19.24
CA ARG A 63 34.37 25.39 -17.94
C ARG A 63 35.06 24.58 -16.83
N ALA A 64 35.37 23.31 -17.10
CA ALA A 64 36.07 22.45 -16.14
C ALA A 64 37.44 23.02 -15.78
N THR A 65 38.23 23.42 -16.78
CA THR A 65 39.59 23.97 -16.58
C THR A 65 39.55 25.27 -15.79
N LYS A 66 38.59 26.17 -16.07
CA LYS A 66 38.40 27.41 -15.32
C LYS A 66 37.95 27.19 -13.88
N ALA A 67 37.30 26.06 -13.58
CA ALA A 67 37.00 25.64 -12.21
C ALA A 67 38.17 24.93 -11.52
N GLY A 68 39.30 24.74 -12.20
CA GLY A 68 40.47 24.02 -11.67
C GLY A 68 40.39 22.50 -11.79
N ILE A 69 39.41 21.98 -12.53
CA ILE A 69 39.23 20.54 -12.79
C ILE A 69 39.99 20.18 -14.06
N LYS A 70 40.94 19.25 -13.93
CA LYS A 70 41.71 18.74 -15.07
C LYS A 70 40.95 17.59 -15.73
N LEU A 71 40.32 17.87 -16.87
CA LEU A 71 39.67 16.86 -17.71
C LEU A 71 40.37 16.77 -19.07
N SER A 72 40.60 15.55 -19.54
CA SER A 72 41.08 15.32 -20.91
C SER A 72 39.94 15.50 -21.92
N MET A 73 40.29 15.81 -23.19
CA MET A 73 39.26 15.81 -24.24
C MET A 73 38.70 14.41 -24.47
N ASP A 74 39.55 13.39 -24.37
CA ASP A 74 39.17 12.01 -24.69
C ASP A 74 38.13 11.48 -23.70
N GLU A 75 38.24 11.83 -22.41
CA GLU A 75 37.23 11.50 -21.38
C GLU A 75 35.88 12.18 -21.64
N ILE A 76 35.92 13.45 -22.05
CA ILE A 76 34.72 14.23 -22.40
C ILE A 76 34.03 13.65 -23.63
N GLU A 77 34.81 13.33 -24.66
CA GLU A 77 34.33 12.73 -25.90
C GLU A 77 33.77 11.33 -25.66
N ALA A 78 34.45 10.51 -24.85
CA ALA A 78 34.00 9.17 -24.49
C ALA A 78 32.62 9.18 -23.83
N GLN A 79 32.36 10.14 -22.92
CA GLN A 79 31.04 10.27 -22.29
C GLN A 79 29.95 10.65 -23.28
N TYR A 80 30.25 11.56 -24.22
CA TYR A 80 29.29 11.92 -25.26
C TYR A 80 28.97 10.74 -26.18
N LEU A 81 29.99 9.97 -26.58
CA LEU A 81 29.83 8.78 -27.41
C LEU A 81 29.10 7.64 -26.69
N ALA A 82 29.24 7.52 -25.38
CA ALA A 82 28.41 6.65 -24.53
C ALA A 82 26.94 7.12 -24.45
N GLY A 83 26.64 8.30 -25.00
CA GLY A 83 25.31 8.89 -25.03
C GLY A 83 24.92 9.60 -23.74
N GLY A 84 25.90 10.03 -22.95
CA GLY A 84 25.70 10.83 -21.74
C GLY A 84 25.65 12.34 -22.00
N ASN A 85 25.20 13.10 -21.01
CA ASN A 85 25.18 14.56 -21.01
C ASN A 85 26.47 15.13 -20.37
N VAL A 86 27.41 15.51 -21.23
CA VAL A 86 28.69 16.11 -20.83
C VAL A 86 28.50 17.42 -20.04
N ILE A 87 27.56 18.27 -20.45
CA ILE A 87 27.37 19.59 -19.81
C ILE A 87 26.92 19.40 -18.37
N ALA A 88 25.93 18.51 -18.15
CA ALA A 88 25.42 18.19 -16.82
C ALA A 88 26.50 17.59 -15.92
N CYS A 89 27.35 16.69 -16.44
CA CYS A 89 28.47 16.12 -15.69
C CYS A 89 29.46 17.19 -15.23
N VAL A 90 29.87 18.10 -16.14
CA VAL A 90 30.80 19.19 -15.80
C VAL A 90 30.18 20.15 -14.80
N HIS A 91 28.90 20.52 -14.96
CA HIS A 91 28.20 21.37 -14.00
C HIS A 91 28.09 20.72 -12.61
N ALA A 92 27.74 19.44 -12.56
CA ALA A 92 27.68 18.68 -11.31
C ALA A 92 29.03 18.62 -10.60
N LEU A 93 30.13 18.42 -11.34
CA LEU A 93 31.48 18.41 -10.77
C LEU A 93 31.91 19.78 -10.23
N ILE A 94 31.62 20.85 -10.96
CA ILE A 94 31.91 22.21 -10.49
C ILE A 94 31.10 22.52 -9.23
N ALA A 95 29.82 22.12 -9.18
CA ALA A 95 28.97 22.28 -8.01
C ALA A 95 29.50 21.49 -6.81
N ALA A 96 29.88 20.22 -7.03
CA ALA A 96 30.43 19.35 -6.00
C ALA A 96 31.74 19.92 -5.42
N GLN A 97 32.67 20.36 -6.27
CA GLN A 97 33.94 20.94 -5.84
C GLN A 97 33.74 22.22 -5.03
N LYS A 98 32.82 23.11 -5.44
CA LYS A 98 32.49 24.34 -4.69
C LYS A 98 31.82 24.04 -3.35
N ALA A 99 31.08 22.95 -3.25
CA ALA A 99 30.43 22.51 -2.02
C ALA A 99 31.33 21.61 -1.14
N GLY A 100 32.57 21.34 -1.54
CA GLY A 100 33.50 20.48 -0.79
C GLY A 100 33.15 18.99 -0.83
N ILE A 101 32.37 18.55 -1.82
CA ILE A 101 31.95 17.16 -2.00
C ILE A 101 32.93 16.46 -2.94
N ALA A 102 33.49 15.32 -2.53
CA ALA A 102 34.35 14.49 -3.36
C ALA A 102 33.52 13.80 -4.46
N LEU A 103 33.68 14.24 -5.71
CA LEU A 103 33.05 13.64 -6.88
C LEU A 103 34.06 13.56 -8.02
N ASP A 104 34.35 12.34 -8.47
CA ASP A 104 35.26 12.10 -9.59
C ASP A 104 34.52 12.12 -10.94
N TRP A 105 35.25 12.44 -12.03
CA TRP A 105 34.69 12.46 -13.39
C TRP A 105 33.99 11.15 -13.75
N GLN A 106 34.67 10.01 -13.53
CA GLN A 106 34.12 8.69 -13.83
C GLN A 106 32.82 8.41 -13.08
N ARG A 107 32.71 8.88 -11.84
CA ARG A 107 31.51 8.72 -11.02
C ARG A 107 30.37 9.62 -11.51
N ALA A 108 30.66 10.88 -11.84
CA ALA A 108 29.68 11.77 -12.46
C ALA A 108 29.12 11.16 -13.75
N CYS A 109 30.01 10.62 -14.60
CA CYS A 109 29.63 9.90 -15.82
C CYS A 109 28.76 8.67 -15.56
N ALA A 110 29.09 7.87 -14.53
CA ALA A 110 28.32 6.69 -14.16
C ALA A 110 26.91 7.06 -13.69
N ILE A 111 26.79 8.11 -12.85
CA ILE A 111 25.50 8.64 -12.41
C ILE A 111 24.68 9.12 -13.62
N ASP A 112 25.29 9.86 -14.54
CA ASP A 112 24.63 10.40 -15.73
C ASP A 112 24.01 9.30 -16.58
N LEU A 113 24.83 8.30 -16.94
CA LEU A 113 24.40 7.16 -17.75
C LEU A 113 23.31 6.35 -17.05
N ALA A 114 23.41 6.15 -15.74
CA ALA A 114 22.40 5.45 -14.96
C ALA A 114 21.08 6.21 -14.87
N THR A 115 21.12 7.55 -14.87
CA THR A 115 19.91 8.39 -14.79
C THR A 115 19.20 8.58 -16.14
N LYS A 116 19.80 8.14 -17.24
CA LYS A 116 19.24 8.30 -18.58
C LYS A 116 17.85 7.66 -18.68
N GLY A 117 16.84 8.49 -18.98
CA GLY A 117 15.44 8.07 -19.10
C GLY A 117 14.63 8.08 -17.79
N SER A 118 15.26 8.38 -16.64
CA SER A 118 14.57 8.46 -15.33
C SER A 118 14.04 9.86 -14.98
N GLY A 119 14.28 10.85 -15.84
CA GLY A 119 13.94 12.27 -15.60
C GLY A 119 14.84 12.99 -14.59
N LYS A 120 15.78 12.28 -13.97
CA LYS A 120 16.77 12.83 -13.02
C LYS A 120 18.10 13.11 -13.72
N SER A 121 18.92 13.98 -13.14
CA SER A 121 20.26 14.29 -13.64
C SER A 121 21.32 14.22 -12.54
N VAL A 122 22.59 14.09 -12.93
CA VAL A 122 23.73 14.18 -12.00
C VAL A 122 23.76 15.51 -11.26
N GLU A 123 23.41 16.58 -11.98
CA GLU A 123 23.36 17.92 -11.41
C GLU A 123 22.33 18.00 -10.28
N GLU A 124 21.14 17.42 -10.49
CA GLU A 124 20.11 17.34 -9.45
C GLU A 124 20.57 16.49 -8.26
N ALA A 125 21.29 15.38 -8.52
CA ALA A 125 21.85 14.52 -7.49
C ALA A 125 22.85 15.29 -6.60
N VAL A 126 23.76 16.05 -7.22
CA VAL A 126 24.71 16.90 -6.49
C VAL A 126 24.00 18.05 -5.79
N ARG A 127 23.04 18.72 -6.45
CA ARG A 127 22.28 19.82 -5.85
C ARG A 127 21.55 19.37 -4.59
N THR A 128 20.88 18.22 -4.64
CA THR A 128 20.20 17.61 -3.48
C THR A 128 21.18 17.13 -2.42
N SER A 129 22.43 16.86 -2.80
CA SER A 129 23.50 16.65 -1.85
C SER A 129 23.91 17.96 -1.17
N VAL A 130 23.99 19.09 -1.87
CA VAL A 130 24.33 20.38 -1.24
C VAL A 130 23.19 20.92 -0.39
N ASP A 131 21.98 20.93 -0.95
CA ASP A 131 20.76 21.49 -0.39
C ASP A 131 19.75 20.34 -0.17
N PRO A 132 19.58 19.85 1.07
CA PRO A 132 18.69 18.74 1.37
C PRO A 132 17.25 18.99 0.91
N LYS A 133 16.62 17.96 0.38
CA LYS A 133 15.24 18.00 -0.11
C LYS A 133 14.29 17.48 0.96
N VAL A 134 13.16 18.16 1.15
CA VAL A 134 12.07 17.68 2.01
C VAL A 134 11.10 16.84 1.19
N ILE A 135 10.77 15.66 1.70
CA ILE A 135 9.80 14.72 1.11
C ILE A 135 8.67 14.49 2.11
N ASP A 136 7.44 14.70 1.67
CA ASP A 136 6.25 14.43 2.48
C ASP A 136 5.94 12.91 2.50
N CYS A 137 5.72 12.39 3.71
CA CYS A 137 5.38 11.01 3.98
C CYS A 137 4.01 10.98 4.71
N PRO A 138 2.92 10.59 4.05
CA PRO A 138 2.81 10.03 2.70
C PRO A 138 2.79 11.10 1.58
N ASN A 139 3.18 10.71 0.37
CA ASN A 139 3.22 11.62 -0.78
C ASN A 139 1.79 12.08 -1.15
N PRO A 140 1.51 13.40 -1.28
CA PRO A 140 0.20 13.92 -1.69
C PRO A 140 -0.33 13.30 -3.00
N ALA A 141 0.56 12.92 -3.92
CA ALA A 141 0.19 12.27 -5.19
C ALA A 141 -0.33 10.83 -5.02
N SER A 142 -0.05 10.18 -3.88
CA SER A 142 -0.41 8.78 -3.60
C SER A 142 -1.85 8.61 -3.10
N GLY A 143 -2.66 9.68 -3.03
CA GLY A 143 -4.07 9.65 -2.63
C GLY A 143 -4.33 9.47 -1.13
N ARG A 144 -3.35 9.03 -0.35
CA ARG A 144 -3.40 9.01 1.12
C ARG A 144 -2.75 10.27 1.68
N THR A 145 -3.46 10.94 2.58
CA THR A 145 -3.01 12.20 3.20
C THR A 145 -2.30 12.00 4.53
N THR A 146 -2.44 10.83 5.16
CA THR A 146 -1.93 10.48 6.49
C THR A 146 -1.49 9.03 6.53
N ILE A 147 -0.53 8.76 7.42
CA ILE A 147 -0.14 7.40 7.82
C ILE A 147 -0.97 7.03 9.03
N ASP A 148 -1.77 5.99 8.89
CA ASP A 148 -2.67 5.53 9.94
C ASP A 148 -2.05 4.35 10.71
N GLY A 149 -1.97 4.48 12.03
CA GLY A 149 -1.61 3.38 12.94
C GLY A 149 -2.67 3.22 14.03
N VAL A 150 -2.76 2.04 14.64
CA VAL A 150 -3.65 1.78 15.78
C VAL A 150 -2.78 1.43 16.98
N ALA A 151 -2.93 2.17 18.09
CA ALA A 151 -2.20 1.88 19.32
C ALA A 151 -2.81 0.67 20.07
N LYS A 152 -2.12 0.16 21.09
CA LYS A 152 -2.58 -1.03 21.85
C LYS A 152 -3.92 -0.84 22.56
N ASP A 153 -4.30 0.41 22.85
CA ASP A 153 -5.61 0.77 23.39
C ASP A 153 -6.74 0.78 22.34
N GLY A 154 -6.45 0.43 21.10
CA GLY A 154 -7.43 0.31 20.01
C GLY A 154 -7.81 1.64 19.37
N ILE A 155 -7.13 2.74 19.70
CA ILE A 155 -7.38 4.05 19.12
C ILE A 155 -6.47 4.29 17.92
N GLN A 156 -7.06 4.73 16.82
CA GLN A 156 -6.34 5.09 15.61
C GLN A 156 -5.64 6.45 15.79
N VAL A 157 -4.40 6.54 15.35
CA VAL A 157 -3.61 7.78 15.28
C VAL A 157 -3.19 7.99 13.84
N LYS A 158 -3.43 9.19 13.31
CA LYS A 158 -3.09 9.59 11.95
C LYS A 158 -1.92 10.57 12.02
N VAL A 159 -0.85 10.27 11.31
CA VAL A 159 0.40 11.03 11.39
C VAL A 159 0.79 11.50 9.99
N LYS A 160 1.26 12.74 9.89
CA LYS A 160 1.97 13.26 8.71
C LYS A 160 3.41 13.52 9.09
N ALA A 161 4.35 13.00 8.31
CA ALA A 161 5.78 13.21 8.52
C ALA A 161 6.41 13.91 7.32
N ARG A 162 7.43 14.73 7.59
CA ARG A 162 8.31 15.34 6.60
C ARG A 162 9.70 14.76 6.78
N VAL A 163 10.22 14.15 5.74
CA VAL A 163 11.53 13.51 5.75
C VAL A 163 12.50 14.41 5.00
N THR A 164 13.50 14.93 5.70
CA THR A 164 14.58 15.69 5.08
C THR A 164 15.66 14.71 4.64
N VAL A 165 15.88 14.63 3.33
CA VAL A 165 16.86 13.71 2.74
C VAL A 165 17.95 14.45 1.99
N ARG A 166 19.15 13.87 2.02
CA ARG A 166 20.29 14.28 1.21
C ARG A 166 20.67 13.14 0.28
N THR A 167 21.12 13.46 -0.93
CA THR A 167 21.61 12.43 -1.86
C THR A 167 22.96 11.87 -1.42
N HIS A 168 23.05 10.53 -1.33
CA HIS A 168 24.31 9.82 -1.13
C HIS A 168 24.91 9.41 -2.48
N LEU A 169 25.89 10.19 -2.98
CA LEU A 169 26.42 10.05 -4.33
C LEU A 169 27.04 8.67 -4.62
N ASP A 170 27.62 7.96 -3.63
CA ASP A 170 28.15 6.60 -3.84
C ASP A 170 27.06 5.56 -4.11
N ARG A 171 25.85 5.76 -3.59
CA ARG A 171 24.74 4.78 -3.67
C ARG A 171 23.61 5.25 -4.58
N PHE A 172 23.79 6.39 -5.25
CA PHE A 172 22.76 6.96 -6.09
C PHE A 172 22.42 6.08 -7.30
N VAL A 173 23.40 5.35 -7.82
CA VAL A 173 23.21 4.36 -8.88
C VAL A 173 22.83 3.02 -8.25
N GLY A 174 21.64 2.52 -8.59
CA GLY A 174 21.14 1.23 -8.10
C GLY A 174 20.56 1.24 -6.68
N GLY A 175 20.65 2.37 -5.96
CA GLY A 175 20.03 2.54 -4.66
C GLY A 175 18.50 2.65 -4.72
N ALA A 176 17.86 2.34 -3.60
CA ALA A 176 16.42 2.50 -3.43
C ALA A 176 16.00 3.97 -3.58
N LYS A 177 14.88 4.21 -4.26
CA LYS A 177 14.35 5.54 -4.60
C LYS A 177 13.53 6.16 -3.47
N GLU A 178 13.03 7.38 -3.71
CA GLU A 178 12.21 8.16 -2.78
C GLU A 178 10.98 7.38 -2.32
N GLU A 179 10.33 6.65 -3.24
CA GLU A 179 9.13 5.85 -2.93
C GLU A 179 9.43 4.75 -1.90
N THR A 180 10.62 4.15 -1.98
CA THR A 180 11.05 3.13 -1.02
C THR A 180 11.36 3.73 0.35
N ILE A 181 11.97 4.93 0.39
CA ILE A 181 12.18 5.65 1.65
C ILE A 181 10.84 5.98 2.31
N ILE A 182 9.89 6.52 1.55
CA ILE A 182 8.54 6.84 2.06
C ILE A 182 7.87 5.58 2.63
N ALA A 183 7.95 4.44 1.93
CA ALA A 183 7.37 3.19 2.40
C ALA A 183 8.03 2.69 3.70
N ARG A 184 9.36 2.71 3.78
CA ARG A 184 10.12 2.27 4.97
C ARG A 184 9.87 3.19 6.18
N VAL A 185 9.85 4.50 5.96
CA VAL A 185 9.51 5.48 7.01
C VAL A 185 8.07 5.29 7.46
N GLY A 186 7.14 5.11 6.53
CA GLY A 186 5.73 4.80 6.82
C GLY A 186 5.58 3.54 7.66
N GLU A 187 6.25 2.44 7.29
CA GLU A 187 6.27 1.21 8.07
C GLU A 187 6.83 1.43 9.48
N GLY A 188 7.94 2.17 9.60
CA GLY A 188 8.54 2.52 10.89
C GLY A 188 7.57 3.30 11.79
N ILE A 189 6.86 4.27 11.22
CA ILE A 189 5.86 5.07 11.93
C ILE A 189 4.70 4.19 12.40
N VAL A 190 4.11 3.39 11.51
CA VAL A 190 3.00 2.47 11.85
C VAL A 190 3.42 1.48 12.93
N SER A 191 4.62 0.90 12.82
CA SER A 191 5.18 -0.03 13.81
C SER A 191 5.35 0.64 15.18
N THR A 192 5.80 1.90 15.21
CA THR A 192 6.00 2.62 16.47
C THR A 192 4.67 2.97 17.15
N ILE A 193 3.68 3.44 16.38
CA ILE A 193 2.32 3.68 16.89
C ILE A 193 1.71 2.37 17.43
N GLY A 194 1.82 1.27 16.68
CA GLY A 194 1.30 -0.04 17.11
C GLY A 194 1.98 -0.63 18.34
N SER A 195 3.23 -0.26 18.61
CA SER A 195 3.96 -0.69 19.81
C SER A 195 3.61 0.13 21.06
N SER A 196 3.03 1.33 20.89
CA SER A 196 2.70 2.26 21.97
C SER A 196 1.54 1.75 22.81
N GLU A 197 1.62 1.92 24.13
CA GLU A 197 0.59 1.46 25.07
C GLU A 197 -0.73 2.21 24.89
N SER A 198 -0.67 3.52 24.63
CA SER A 198 -1.84 4.35 24.41
C SER A 198 -1.58 5.44 23.38
N TYR A 199 -2.65 5.88 22.69
CA TYR A 199 -2.60 7.05 21.79
C TYR A 199 -2.11 8.32 22.51
N LYS A 200 -2.35 8.43 23.83
CA LYS A 200 -1.90 9.58 24.63
C LYS A 200 -0.39 9.69 24.69
N ALA A 201 0.32 8.57 24.78
CA ALA A 201 1.79 8.55 24.78
C ALA A 201 2.35 9.08 23.45
N VAL A 202 1.67 8.79 22.34
CA VAL A 202 2.04 9.30 21.02
C VAL A 202 1.81 10.81 20.91
N LEU A 203 0.70 11.32 21.45
CA LEU A 203 0.39 12.75 21.47
C LEU A 203 1.28 13.56 22.41
N GLU A 204 1.68 12.97 23.55
CA GLU A 204 2.54 13.62 24.53
C GLU A 204 3.97 13.81 24.01
N SER A 205 4.45 12.91 23.15
CA SER A 205 5.78 13.00 22.56
C SER A 205 5.82 12.46 21.12
N PRO A 206 5.36 13.23 20.12
CA PRO A 206 5.42 12.84 18.70
C PRO A 206 6.86 12.59 18.21
N ASP A 207 7.83 13.31 18.76
CA ASP A 207 9.27 13.16 18.45
C ASP A 207 9.83 11.78 18.84
N SER A 208 9.14 11.04 19.70
CA SER A 208 9.55 9.67 20.04
C SER A 208 9.43 8.74 18.83
N ILE A 209 8.48 9.01 17.93
CA ILE A 209 8.32 8.29 16.66
C ILE A 209 9.55 8.51 15.80
N SER A 210 9.91 9.77 15.53
CA SER A 210 11.02 10.09 14.62
C SER A 210 12.34 9.51 15.11
N LYS A 211 12.63 9.60 16.42
CA LYS A 211 13.84 9.02 17.03
C LYS A 211 13.89 7.49 16.88
N THR A 212 12.78 6.81 17.16
CA THR A 212 12.69 5.34 17.07
C THR A 212 12.83 4.86 15.62
N VAL A 213 12.23 5.58 14.69
CA VAL A 213 12.25 5.28 13.25
C VAL A 213 13.65 5.54 12.67
N LEU A 214 14.31 6.63 13.04
CA LEU A 214 15.67 6.95 12.61
C LEU A 214 16.69 5.93 13.14
N ALA A 215 16.52 5.47 14.38
CA ALA A 215 17.39 4.46 15.00
C ALA A 215 17.41 3.10 14.29
N ARG A 216 16.40 2.80 13.45
CA ARG A 216 16.33 1.54 12.67
C ARG A 216 17.21 1.55 11.41
N GLY A 217 17.80 2.68 11.02
CA GLY A 217 18.69 2.75 9.85
C GLY A 217 17.96 2.47 8.52
N LEU A 218 16.90 3.22 8.24
CA LEU A 218 16.02 3.00 7.08
C LEU A 218 16.66 3.36 5.72
N ASP A 219 17.77 4.08 5.77
CA ASP A 219 18.57 4.58 4.65
C ASP A 219 19.57 3.53 4.10
N VAL A 220 19.70 2.36 4.74
CA VAL A 220 20.57 1.28 4.27
C VAL A 220 20.14 0.81 2.87
N GLY A 221 21.06 0.91 1.91
CA GLY A 221 20.81 0.55 0.52
C GLY A 221 19.95 1.54 -0.28
N SER A 222 19.71 2.76 0.24
CA SER A 222 19.05 3.82 -0.50
C SER A 222 20.04 4.74 -1.22
N ALA A 223 19.54 5.41 -2.27
CA ALA A 223 20.20 6.55 -2.92
C ALA A 223 20.23 7.81 -2.03
N PHE A 224 19.48 7.81 -0.93
CA PHE A 224 19.31 8.93 -0.02
C PHE A 224 19.77 8.58 1.39
N GLU A 225 20.34 9.58 2.06
CA GLU A 225 20.62 9.60 3.49
C GLU A 225 19.54 10.44 4.18
N ILE A 226 18.99 9.92 5.28
CA ILE A 226 17.93 10.60 6.04
C ILE A 226 18.60 11.49 7.10
N LEU A 227 18.42 12.80 7.00
CA LEU A 227 18.95 13.75 7.99
C LEU A 227 17.99 13.88 9.17
N SER A 228 16.71 14.11 8.88
CA SER A 228 15.67 14.25 9.90
C SER A 228 14.35 13.65 9.42
N ILE A 229 13.56 13.21 10.39
CA ILE A 229 12.15 12.86 10.21
C ILE A 229 11.39 13.75 11.18
N ASP A 230 10.62 14.68 10.64
CA ASP A 230 9.87 15.66 11.43
C ASP A 230 8.39 15.32 11.36
N ILE A 231 7.73 15.20 12.51
CA ILE A 231 6.28 14.95 12.54
C ILE A 231 5.58 16.29 12.34
N ALA A 232 4.89 16.44 11.21
CA ALA A 232 4.22 17.67 10.83
C ALA A 232 2.84 17.82 11.50
N ASP A 233 2.14 16.71 11.70
CA ASP A 233 0.77 16.68 12.18
C ASP A 233 0.43 15.33 12.82
N VAL A 234 -0.36 15.34 13.90
CA VAL A 234 -0.83 14.13 14.60
C VAL A 234 -2.28 14.32 15.00
N ASP A 235 -3.16 13.53 14.40
CA ASP A 235 -4.60 13.53 14.66
C ASP A 235 -5.05 12.20 15.29
N VAL A 236 -6.10 12.27 16.10
CA VAL A 236 -6.78 11.08 16.61
C VAL A 236 -7.91 10.68 15.65
N GLY A 237 -7.94 9.41 15.26
CA GLY A 237 -8.92 8.83 14.36
C GLY A 237 -10.05 8.11 15.09
N GLU A 238 -10.52 7.01 14.48
CA GLU A 238 -11.59 6.19 15.05
C GLU A 238 -11.11 5.33 16.23
N ASN A 239 -12.01 5.04 17.16
CA ASN A 239 -11.79 4.01 18.17
C ASN A 239 -12.13 2.64 17.56
N VAL A 240 -11.13 2.03 16.91
CA VAL A 240 -11.24 0.72 16.26
C VAL A 240 -11.56 -0.36 17.30
N GLY A 241 -11.01 -0.25 18.52
CA GLY A 241 -11.29 -1.17 19.62
C GLY A 241 -12.77 -1.24 19.98
N ALA A 242 -13.41 -0.08 20.17
CA ALA A 242 -14.85 0.00 20.46
C ALA A 242 -15.71 -0.55 19.31
N LYS A 243 -15.36 -0.22 18.07
CA LYS A 243 -16.07 -0.69 16.87
C LYS A 243 -15.99 -2.21 16.71
N LEU A 244 -14.83 -2.79 16.97
CA LEU A 244 -14.65 -4.25 16.98
C LEU A 244 -15.43 -4.91 18.12
N GLN A 245 -15.47 -4.31 19.31
CA GLN A 245 -16.27 -4.81 20.43
C GLN A 245 -17.77 -4.78 20.14
N GLU A 246 -18.26 -3.70 19.53
CA GLU A 246 -19.66 -3.56 19.10
C GLU A 246 -20.01 -4.63 18.05
N ALA A 247 -19.17 -4.79 17.03
CA ALA A 247 -19.35 -5.81 16.00
C ALA A 247 -19.35 -7.23 16.59
N GLN A 248 -18.46 -7.51 17.56
CA GLN A 248 -18.43 -8.79 18.26
C GLN A 248 -19.68 -9.01 19.12
N ALA A 249 -20.17 -7.98 19.80
CA ALA A 249 -21.39 -8.04 20.61
C ALA A 249 -22.63 -8.31 19.73
N GLU A 250 -22.71 -7.69 18.56
CA GLU A 250 -23.79 -7.91 17.60
C GLU A 250 -23.77 -9.32 17.00
N ALA A 251 -22.58 -9.83 16.68
CA ALA A 251 -22.41 -11.23 16.28
C ALA A 251 -22.85 -12.19 17.39
N ASN A 252 -22.43 -11.95 18.63
CA ASN A 252 -22.82 -12.76 19.79
C ASN A 252 -24.33 -12.72 20.05
N LYS A 253 -24.96 -11.55 19.94
CA LYS A 253 -26.41 -11.38 20.04
C LYS A 253 -27.14 -12.19 18.97
N SER A 254 -26.66 -12.16 17.73
CA SER A 254 -27.27 -12.90 16.62
C SER A 254 -27.18 -14.42 16.84
N ILE A 255 -26.04 -14.91 17.33
CA ILE A 255 -25.87 -16.33 17.69
C ILE A 255 -26.81 -16.71 18.84
N ALA A 256 -26.89 -15.88 19.87
CA ALA A 256 -27.77 -16.13 21.02
C ALA A 256 -29.25 -16.15 20.61
N GLN A 257 -29.67 -15.24 19.72
CA GLN A 257 -31.02 -15.22 19.15
C GLN A 257 -31.31 -16.48 18.34
N ALA A 258 -30.39 -16.91 17.46
CA ALA A 258 -30.54 -18.14 16.68
C ALA A 258 -30.62 -19.38 17.59
N GLN A 259 -29.80 -19.45 18.65
CA GLN A 259 -29.89 -20.55 19.63
C GLN A 259 -31.20 -20.53 20.41
N ALA A 260 -31.72 -19.36 20.78
CA ALA A 260 -33.01 -19.23 21.44
C ALA A 260 -34.14 -19.70 20.53
N GLU A 261 -34.07 -19.38 19.24
CA GLU A 261 -35.03 -19.83 18.23
C GLU A 261 -34.98 -21.35 18.02
N ILE A 262 -33.79 -21.94 17.93
CA ILE A 262 -33.60 -23.40 17.87
C ILE A 262 -34.20 -24.08 19.11
N ARG A 263 -33.93 -23.57 20.31
CA ARG A 263 -34.52 -24.11 21.55
C ARG A 263 -36.03 -24.00 21.56
N ARG A 264 -36.57 -22.87 21.08
CA ARG A 264 -38.01 -22.66 20.98
C ARG A 264 -38.64 -23.66 20.01
N ALA A 265 -38.04 -23.84 18.83
CA ALA A 265 -38.49 -24.80 17.84
C ALA A 265 -38.44 -26.24 18.38
N ALA A 266 -37.36 -26.61 19.07
CA ALA A 266 -37.22 -27.92 19.71
C ALA A 266 -38.27 -28.14 20.81
N ALA A 267 -38.54 -27.14 21.65
CA ALA A 267 -39.58 -27.23 22.68
C ALA A 267 -40.97 -27.42 22.08
N VAL A 268 -41.28 -26.69 21.00
CA VAL A 268 -42.55 -26.87 20.27
C VAL A 268 -42.62 -28.27 19.64
N ALA A 269 -41.54 -28.77 19.05
CA ALA A 269 -41.48 -30.13 18.50
C ALA A 269 -41.75 -31.18 19.59
N VAL A 270 -41.12 -31.07 20.76
CA VAL A 270 -41.36 -31.96 21.91
C VAL A 270 -42.82 -31.86 22.40
N GLU A 271 -43.40 -30.66 22.45
CA GLU A 271 -44.81 -30.48 22.81
C GLU A 271 -45.74 -31.21 21.81
N GLN A 272 -45.45 -31.13 20.51
CA GLN A 272 -46.21 -31.82 19.47
C GLN A 272 -46.03 -33.34 19.54
N GLU A 273 -44.82 -33.84 19.78
CA GLU A 273 -44.55 -35.27 20.00
C GLU A 273 -45.33 -35.80 21.21
N MET A 274 -45.37 -35.05 22.31
CA MET A 274 -46.14 -35.43 23.50
C MET A 274 -47.64 -35.42 23.23
N LYS A 275 -48.16 -34.44 22.49
CA LYS A 275 -49.57 -34.44 22.06
C LYS A 275 -49.90 -35.65 21.18
N ALA A 276 -49.04 -35.97 20.21
CA ALA A 276 -49.20 -37.15 19.37
C ALA A 276 -49.17 -38.45 20.20
N ARG A 277 -48.26 -38.56 21.19
CA ARG A 277 -48.20 -39.69 22.11
C ARG A 277 -49.44 -39.80 22.99
N VAL A 278 -49.99 -38.70 23.48
CA VAL A 278 -51.27 -38.70 24.24
C VAL A 278 -52.40 -39.21 23.35
N GLN A 279 -52.48 -38.75 22.09
CA GLN A 279 -53.47 -39.24 21.13
C GLN A 279 -53.30 -40.72 20.81
N GLU A 280 -52.07 -41.20 20.62
CA GLU A 280 -51.77 -42.63 20.41
C GLU A 280 -52.22 -43.48 21.61
N MET A 281 -51.92 -43.03 22.83
CA MET A 281 -52.34 -43.72 24.04
C MET A 281 -53.86 -43.68 24.24
N GLN A 282 -54.51 -42.57 23.92
CA GLN A 282 -55.97 -42.48 23.90
C GLN A 282 -56.56 -43.47 22.88
N ALA A 283 -55.99 -43.58 21.69
CA ALA A 283 -56.42 -44.55 20.69
C ALA A 283 -56.30 -46.00 21.21
N LYS A 284 -55.21 -46.34 21.91
CA LYS A 284 -55.05 -47.65 22.58
C LYS A 284 -56.08 -47.89 23.68
N VAL A 285 -56.41 -46.87 24.48
CA VAL A 285 -57.46 -46.97 25.49
C VAL A 285 -58.82 -47.21 24.83
N VAL A 286 -59.12 -46.48 23.74
CA VAL A 286 -60.36 -46.66 22.97
C VAL A 286 -60.41 -48.06 22.35
N GLU A 287 -59.30 -48.56 21.79
CA GLU A 287 -59.19 -49.92 21.27
C GLU A 287 -59.47 -50.97 22.35
N ALA A 288 -58.85 -50.84 23.53
CA ALA A 288 -59.09 -51.72 24.67
C ALA A 288 -60.54 -51.63 25.18
N GLN A 289 -61.12 -50.42 25.22
CA GLN A 289 -62.53 -50.23 25.58
C GLN A 289 -63.46 -50.87 24.55
N ALA A 290 -63.14 -50.81 23.25
CA ALA A 290 -63.94 -51.43 22.19
C ALA A 290 -63.92 -52.98 22.27
N GLN A 291 -62.89 -53.58 22.86
CA GLN A 291 -62.87 -55.02 23.14
C GLN A 291 -63.93 -55.42 24.18
N VAL A 292 -64.34 -54.54 25.09
CA VAL A 292 -65.32 -54.86 26.14
C VAL A 292 -66.71 -55.13 25.55
N PRO A 293 -67.31 -54.27 24.71
CA PRO A 293 -68.55 -54.58 24.00
C PRO A 293 -68.45 -55.82 23.10
N LEU A 294 -67.30 -56.04 22.44
CA LEU A 294 -67.10 -57.20 21.59
C LEU A 294 -67.10 -58.50 22.41
N ALA A 295 -66.37 -58.52 23.52
CA ALA A 295 -66.33 -59.64 24.46
C ALA A 295 -67.70 -59.86 25.13
N MET A 296 -68.45 -58.79 25.45
CA MET A 296 -69.82 -58.89 25.92
C MET A 296 -70.75 -59.49 24.85
N ALA A 297 -70.64 -59.06 23.60
CA ALA A 297 -71.41 -59.62 22.48
C ALA A 297 -71.07 -61.11 22.25
N GLU A 298 -69.83 -61.52 22.48
CA GLU A 298 -69.42 -62.93 22.47
C GLU A 298 -69.94 -63.70 23.68
N ALA A 299 -69.99 -63.09 24.87
CA ALA A 299 -70.58 -63.68 26.08
C ALA A 299 -72.10 -63.90 25.92
N PHE A 300 -72.81 -62.97 25.27
CA PHE A 300 -74.22 -63.15 24.89
C PHE A 300 -74.41 -64.29 23.88
N ARG A 301 -73.57 -64.36 22.83
CA ARG A 301 -73.65 -65.43 21.82
C ARG A 301 -73.31 -66.82 22.36
N SER A 302 -72.34 -66.91 23.28
CA SER A 302 -71.93 -68.16 23.92
C SER A 302 -72.82 -68.58 25.10
N GLY A 303 -73.86 -67.79 25.42
CA GLY A 303 -74.83 -68.11 26.46
C GLY A 303 -74.31 -67.96 27.90
N ARG A 304 -73.15 -67.32 28.09
CA ARG A 304 -72.54 -67.11 29.42
C ARG A 304 -73.12 -65.90 30.18
N LEU A 305 -73.85 -65.01 29.50
CA LEU A 305 -74.48 -63.83 30.09
C LEU A 305 -75.93 -63.72 29.61
N GLY A 306 -76.89 -63.64 30.54
CA GLY A 306 -78.31 -63.58 30.23
C GLY A 306 -78.83 -62.16 30.05
N VAL A 307 -79.96 -62.00 29.35
CA VAL A 307 -80.62 -60.69 29.13
C VAL A 307 -80.98 -60.01 30.46
N MET A 308 -81.41 -60.78 31.47
CA MET A 308 -81.71 -60.26 32.81
C MET A 308 -80.47 -59.77 33.57
N ASP A 309 -79.28 -60.32 33.29
CA ASP A 309 -78.02 -59.89 33.91
C ASP A 309 -77.51 -58.58 33.30
N TYR A 310 -77.72 -58.37 32.00
CA TYR A 310 -77.44 -57.11 31.33
C TYR A 310 -78.29 -55.96 31.88
N TYR A 311 -79.61 -56.16 32.02
CA TYR A 311 -80.50 -55.16 32.60
C TYR A 311 -80.15 -54.83 34.06
N ARG A 312 -79.66 -55.81 34.85
CA ARG A 312 -79.13 -55.52 36.19
C ARG A 312 -77.87 -54.68 36.13
N MET A 313 -76.95 -54.98 35.22
CA MET A 313 -75.73 -54.20 35.06
C MET A 313 -76.04 -52.76 34.65
N GLU A 314 -76.94 -52.53 33.68
CA GLU A 314 -77.39 -51.18 33.30
C GLU A 314 -78.04 -50.44 34.48
N ASN A 315 -78.88 -51.12 35.28
CA ASN A 315 -79.48 -50.51 36.46
C ASN A 315 -78.44 -50.08 37.51
N VAL A 316 -77.41 -50.91 37.75
CA VAL A 316 -76.32 -50.57 38.68
C VAL A 316 -75.47 -49.41 38.13
N GLN A 317 -75.21 -49.39 36.81
CA GLN A 317 -74.52 -48.26 36.17
C GLN A 317 -75.34 -46.97 36.25
N ALA A 318 -76.65 -47.03 36.01
CA ALA A 318 -77.56 -45.91 36.13
C ALA A 318 -77.63 -45.38 37.57
N ASP A 319 -77.72 -46.25 38.58
CA ASP A 319 -77.70 -45.85 39.99
C ASP A 319 -76.34 -45.24 40.37
N THR A 320 -75.23 -45.80 39.86
CA THR A 320 -73.89 -45.25 40.07
C THR A 320 -73.73 -43.87 39.41
N ALA A 321 -74.25 -43.67 38.19
CA ALA A 321 -74.23 -42.39 37.49
C ALA A 321 -75.11 -41.34 38.16
N MET A 322 -76.27 -41.76 38.69
CA MET A 322 -77.14 -40.89 39.49
C MET A 322 -76.44 -40.49 40.80
N ARG A 323 -75.79 -41.44 41.50
CA ARG A 323 -75.03 -41.14 42.72
C ARG A 323 -73.80 -40.28 42.47
N SER A 324 -73.05 -40.49 41.38
CA SER A 324 -71.87 -39.68 41.07
C SER A 324 -72.24 -38.25 40.71
N SER A 325 -73.34 -38.04 39.96
CA SER A 325 -73.86 -36.70 39.65
C SER A 325 -74.45 -35.97 40.87
N ILE A 326 -74.99 -36.70 41.86
CA ILE A 326 -75.42 -36.13 43.15
C ILE A 326 -74.21 -35.81 44.05
N ALA A 327 -73.17 -36.65 44.06
CA ALA A 327 -71.97 -36.46 44.88
C ALA A 327 -71.01 -35.39 44.34
N HIS A 328 -71.01 -35.16 43.02
CA HIS A 328 -70.29 -34.08 42.35
C HIS A 328 -71.29 -33.23 41.56
N PRO A 329 -72.03 -32.31 42.21
CA PRO A 329 -72.80 -31.31 41.48
C PRO A 329 -71.80 -30.39 40.80
N GLU A 330 -71.46 -30.66 39.53
CA GLU A 330 -70.50 -29.82 38.82
C GLU A 330 -71.06 -28.40 38.69
N GLY A 331 -70.41 -27.49 39.41
CA GLY A 331 -70.45 -26.07 39.14
C GLY A 331 -69.90 -25.84 37.74
N LYS A 332 -70.78 -25.47 36.82
CA LYS A 332 -70.41 -24.69 35.65
C LYS A 332 -69.70 -23.42 36.12
N LYS A 333 -68.39 -23.36 35.91
CA LYS A 333 -67.66 -22.13 35.61
C LYS A 333 -67.04 -22.29 34.23
#